data_AF-A0A7C5MFV0-F1
#
_entry.id   AF-A0A7C5MFV0-F1
#
_cell.length_a   1.000
_cell.length_b   1.000
_cell.length_c   1.000
_cell.angle_alpha   90.00
_cell.angle_beta   90.00
_cell.angle_gamma   90.00
#
_symmetry.space_group_name_H-M   'P 1'
#
loop_
_entity.id
_entity.type
_entity.pdbx_description
1 polymer ?
#
loop_
_entity_poly.entity_id
_entity_poly.type
_entity_poly.pdbx_seq_one_letter_code
_entity_poly.pdbx_strand_id
1 'polypeptide(L)'
;MRPVAEDETPRLTVEQLQEMRTILLEKRKALIDQARDTIAAQEEQELREADEVDQASSEYDQSLEYRMRDREKFLLRKIDKALQRMEEGEYDLCESCGNPIGYKRLAARPETTYCIMCKEEQERNEKLFQKKRQLRANETF
;
A
#
# COMPACT_ATOMS: atom_id res chain seq x y z
N MET A 1 5.31 -35.19 -26.73
CA MET A 1 4.98 -33.76 -26.56
C MET A 1 3.61 -33.66 -25.95
N ARG A 2 3.51 -33.17 -24.72
CA ARG A 2 2.22 -32.97 -24.04
C ARG A 2 1.74 -31.55 -24.42
N PRO A 3 0.54 -31.37 -24.97
CA PRO A 3 0.06 -30.04 -25.36
C PRO A 3 -0.08 -29.20 -24.09
N VAL A 4 0.53 -28.01 -24.10
CA VAL A 4 0.41 -27.01 -23.04
C VAL A 4 -1.00 -26.42 -23.19
N ALA A 5 -1.86 -26.69 -22.21
CA ALA A 5 -3.20 -26.14 -22.15
C ALA A 5 -3.13 -24.60 -22.13
N GLU A 6 -3.99 -24.00 -22.94
CA GLU A 6 -4.15 -22.57 -23.17
C GLU A 6 -4.52 -21.82 -21.87
N ASP A 7 -4.16 -20.54 -21.84
CA ASP A 7 -4.43 -19.54 -20.80
C ASP A 7 -5.82 -19.66 -20.12
N GLU A 8 -5.87 -20.16 -18.89
CA GLU A 8 -7.08 -20.08 -18.05
C GLU A 8 -6.74 -19.60 -16.63
N THR A 9 -6.41 -18.33 -16.52
CA THR A 9 -6.76 -17.58 -15.32
C THR A 9 -7.92 -16.68 -15.73
N PRO A 10 -9.17 -17.03 -15.38
CA PRO A 10 -10.32 -16.27 -15.86
C PRO A 10 -10.22 -14.83 -15.37
N ARG A 11 -10.45 -13.89 -16.29
CA ARG A 11 -10.73 -12.49 -15.98
C ARG A 11 -11.75 -12.41 -14.84
N LEU A 12 -11.59 -11.41 -13.97
CA LEU A 12 -12.55 -11.22 -12.89
C LEU A 12 -13.97 -11.01 -13.43
N THR A 13 -14.97 -11.55 -12.74
CA THR A 13 -16.37 -11.30 -13.11
C THR A 13 -16.76 -9.85 -12.81
N VAL A 14 -17.82 -9.36 -13.45
CA VAL A 14 -18.35 -8.02 -13.20
C VAL A 14 -18.74 -7.85 -11.72
N GLU A 15 -19.32 -8.88 -11.12
CA GLU A 15 -19.67 -8.91 -9.69
C GLU A 15 -18.43 -8.77 -8.79
N GLN A 16 -17.37 -9.53 -9.09
CA GLN A 16 -16.10 -9.44 -8.35
C GLN A 16 -15.44 -8.06 -8.50
N LEU A 17 -15.48 -7.46 -9.69
CA LEU A 17 -14.96 -6.11 -9.90
C LEU A 17 -15.75 -5.06 -9.10
N GLN A 18 -17.08 -5.18 -9.04
CA GLN A 18 -17.93 -4.29 -8.24
C GLN A 18 -17.67 -4.44 -6.74
N GLU A 19 -17.51 -5.68 -6.26
CA GLU A 19 -17.13 -5.97 -4.88
C GLU A 19 -15.80 -5.31 -4.51
N MET A 20 -14.76 -5.55 -5.33
CA MET A 20 -13.44 -4.96 -5.11
C MET A 20 -13.47 -3.43 -5.15
N ARG A 21 -14.26 -2.84 -6.06
CA ARG A 21 -14.41 -1.38 -6.16
C ARG A 21 -15.03 -0.81 -4.89
N THR A 22 -16.06 -1.45 -4.36
CA THR A 22 -16.72 -1.04 -3.12
C THR A 22 -15.73 -1.06 -1.95
N ILE A 23 -14.98 -2.17 -1.80
CA ILE A 23 -13.96 -2.31 -0.75
C ILE A 23 -12.89 -1.22 -0.86
N LEU A 24 -12.40 -0.92 -2.07
CA LEU A 24 -11.39 0.12 -2.28
C LEU A 24 -11.93 1.51 -1.93
N LEU A 25 -13.17 1.83 -2.30
CA LEU A 25 -13.80 3.12 -1.98
C LEU A 25 -14.02 3.29 -0.47
N GLU A 26 -14.46 2.24 0.22
CA GLU A 26 -14.60 2.26 1.68
C GLU A 26 -13.25 2.47 2.38
N LYS A 27 -12.22 1.72 1.98
CA LYS A 27 -10.86 1.90 2.49
C LYS A 27 -10.32 3.31 2.23
N ARG A 28 -10.53 3.84 1.02
CA ARG A 28 -10.14 5.21 0.65
C ARG A 28 -10.80 6.23 1.56
N LYS A 29 -12.11 6.10 1.77
CA LYS A 29 -12.87 6.99 2.65
C LYS A 29 -12.35 6.92 4.09
N ALA A 30 -12.17 5.71 4.63
CA ALA A 30 -11.68 5.51 5.98
C ALA A 30 -10.31 6.18 6.22
N LEU A 31 -9.37 6.07 5.27
CA LEU A 31 -8.06 6.74 5.38
C LEU A 31 -8.18 8.27 5.34
N ILE A 32 -9.08 8.81 4.52
CA ILE A 32 -9.31 10.26 4.44
C ILE A 32 -9.95 10.78 5.72
N ASP A 33 -10.94 10.07 6.25
CA ASP A 33 -11.63 10.45 7.48
C ASP A 33 -10.66 10.38 8.67
N GLN A 34 -9.88 9.30 8.79
CA GLN A 34 -8.82 9.20 9.81
C GLN A 34 -7.81 10.36 9.72
N ALA A 35 -7.37 10.71 8.51
CA ALA A 35 -6.46 11.82 8.32
C ALA A 35 -7.06 13.17 8.74
N ARG A 36 -8.37 13.38 8.55
CA ARG A 36 -9.07 14.58 9.02
C ARG A 36 -9.16 14.63 10.54
N ASP A 37 -9.50 13.52 11.16
CA ASP A 37 -9.61 13.42 12.62
C ASP A 37 -8.26 13.69 13.29
N THR A 38 -7.16 13.18 12.72
CA THR A 38 -5.81 13.45 13.23
C THR A 38 -5.45 14.93 13.12
N ILE A 39 -5.76 15.59 12.00
CA ILE A 39 -5.49 17.03 11.83
C ILE A 39 -6.27 17.84 12.88
N ALA A 40 -7.55 17.53 13.09
CA ALA A 40 -8.36 18.22 14.09
C ALA A 40 -7.82 18.02 15.52
N ALA A 41 -7.35 16.80 15.85
CA ALA A 41 -6.74 16.51 17.14
C ALA A 41 -5.43 17.27 17.36
N GLN A 42 -4.59 17.41 16.32
CA GLN A 42 -3.36 18.20 16.39
C GLN A 42 -3.64 19.69 16.64
N GLU A 43 -4.63 20.27 15.95
CA GLU A 43 -5.04 21.67 16.17
C GLU A 43 -5.53 21.89 17.61
N GLU A 44 -6.26 20.93 18.20
CA GLU A 44 -6.68 20.99 19.61
C GLU A 44 -5.49 20.88 20.58
N GLN A 45 -4.49 20.07 20.24
CA GLN A 45 -3.28 19.89 21.04
C GLN A 45 -2.38 21.14 21.02
N GLU A 46 -2.21 21.79 19.87
CA GLU A 46 -1.43 23.04 19.75
C GLU A 46 -2.05 24.19 20.56
N LEU A 47 -3.37 24.16 20.79
CA LEU A 47 -4.08 25.11 21.65
C LEU A 47 -3.85 24.85 23.16
N ARG A 48 -3.33 23.69 23.54
CA ARG A 48 -2.98 23.34 24.93
C ARG A 48 -1.46 23.51 25.09
N GLU A 49 -1.04 24.56 25.79
CA GLU A 49 0.39 24.77 26.11
C GLU A 49 0.97 23.53 26.80
N ALA A 50 2.00 22.94 26.20
CA ALA A 50 2.72 21.80 26.78
C ALA A 50 3.72 22.31 27.81
N ASP A 51 3.63 21.81 29.04
CA ASP A 51 4.63 22.07 30.09
C ASP A 51 5.98 21.44 29.71
N GLU A 52 7.10 22.07 30.10
CA GLU A 52 8.48 21.66 29.73
C GLU A 52 8.82 20.19 30.09
N VAL A 53 8.11 19.59 31.04
CA VAL A 53 8.34 18.22 31.52
C VAL A 53 7.89 17.15 30.50
N ASP A 54 6.93 17.46 29.63
CA ASP A 54 6.32 16.50 28.70
C ASP A 54 6.90 16.57 27.27
N GLN A 55 7.86 17.47 27.02
CA GLN A 55 8.38 17.75 25.69
C GLN A 55 8.97 16.51 25.01
N ALA A 56 9.78 15.71 25.72
CA ALA A 56 10.44 14.54 25.15
C ALA A 56 9.43 13.43 24.73
N SER A 57 8.35 13.26 25.50
CA SER A 57 7.27 12.32 25.18
C SER A 57 6.46 12.81 23.98
N SER A 58 6.11 14.10 23.97
CA SER A 58 5.37 14.75 22.88
C SER A 58 6.11 14.67 21.54
N GLU A 59 7.42 14.96 21.53
CA GLU A 59 8.25 14.85 20.31
C GLU A 59 8.32 13.42 19.77
N TYR A 60 8.39 12.41 20.66
CA TYR A 60 8.38 11.01 20.26
C TYR A 60 7.04 10.61 19.62
N ASP A 61 5.93 10.99 20.25
CA ASP A 61 4.58 10.70 19.75
C ASP A 61 4.33 11.36 18.40
N GLN A 62 4.77 12.61 18.23
CA GLN A 62 4.68 13.33 16.96
C GLN A 62 5.50 12.66 15.85
N SER A 63 6.72 12.20 16.17
CA SER A 63 7.58 11.46 15.24
C SER A 63 6.95 10.14 14.81
N LEU A 64 6.28 9.43 15.73
CA LEU A 64 5.54 8.22 15.43
C LEU A 64 4.34 8.50 14.53
N GLU A 65 3.58 9.54 14.83
CA GLU A 65 2.41 9.99 14.07
C GLU A 65 2.78 10.33 12.62
N TYR A 66 3.86 11.09 12.41
CA TYR A 66 4.34 11.41 11.05
C TYR A 66 4.65 10.15 10.23
N ARG A 67 5.29 9.15 10.84
CA ARG A 67 5.60 7.88 10.17
C ARG A 67 4.34 7.09 9.83
N MET A 68 3.31 7.14 10.68
CA MET A 68 2.02 6.50 10.40
C MET A 68 1.33 7.19 9.22
N ARG A 69 1.29 8.52 9.22
CA ARG A 69 0.69 9.32 8.14
C ARG A 69 1.37 9.08 6.79
N ASP A 70 2.69 8.93 6.76
CA ASP A 70 3.39 8.61 5.52
C ASP A 70 3.01 7.23 4.97
N ARG A 71 2.79 6.24 5.85
CA ARG A 71 2.30 4.91 5.44
C ARG A 71 0.89 4.97 4.90
N GLU A 72 0.00 5.73 5.55
CA GLU A 72 -1.39 5.92 5.12
C GLU A 72 -1.47 6.64 3.77
N LYS A 73 -0.70 7.72 3.60
CA LYS A 73 -0.57 8.43 2.30
C LYS A 73 -0.09 7.49 1.20
N PHE A 74 0.89 6.63 1.49
CA PHE A 74 1.37 5.65 0.53
C PHE A 74 0.31 4.61 0.18
N LEU A 75 -0.47 4.14 1.17
CA LEU A 75 -1.58 3.23 0.93
C LEU A 75 -2.70 3.88 0.11
N LEU A 76 -3.05 5.13 0.41
CA LEU A 76 -4.04 5.91 -0.33
C LEU A 76 -3.67 6.00 -1.83
N ARG A 77 -2.40 6.32 -2.13
CA ARG A 77 -1.90 6.35 -3.52
C ARG A 77 -2.05 4.99 -4.23
N LYS A 78 -1.84 3.88 -3.52
CA LYS A 78 -2.06 2.54 -4.10
C LYS A 78 -3.53 2.27 -4.38
N ILE A 79 -4.42 2.69 -3.48
CA ILE A 79 -5.87 2.56 -3.66
C ILE A 79 -6.33 3.40 -4.86
N ASP A 80 -5.91 4.65 -4.95
CA ASP A 80 -6.25 5.53 -6.08
C ASP A 80 -5.75 4.93 -7.40
N LYS A 81 -4.53 4.39 -7.43
CA LYS A 81 -3.98 3.69 -8.61
C LYS A 81 -4.79 2.44 -8.97
N ALA A 82 -5.19 1.64 -7.98
CA ALA A 82 -6.00 0.45 -8.20
C ALA A 82 -7.38 0.81 -8.80
N LEU A 83 -8.02 1.86 -8.28
CA LEU A 83 -9.28 2.40 -8.80
C LEU A 83 -9.13 2.91 -10.24
N GLN A 84 -8.07 3.66 -10.54
CA GLN A 84 -7.78 4.12 -11.90
C GLN A 84 -7.64 2.93 -12.87
N ARG A 85 -6.92 1.88 -12.47
CA ARG A 85 -6.76 0.68 -13.30
C ARG A 85 -8.06 -0.10 -13.51
N MET A 86 -9.02 0.00 -12.59
CA MET A 86 -10.36 -0.54 -12.82
C MET A 86 -11.09 0.23 -13.93
N GLU A 87 -10.91 1.54 -14.00
CA GLU A 87 -11.50 2.38 -15.04
C GLU A 87 -10.87 2.12 -16.41
N GLU A 88 -9.58 1.80 -16.43
CA GLU A 88 -8.82 1.42 -17.64
C GLU A 88 -9.06 -0.04 -18.08
N GLY A 89 -9.72 -0.88 -17.27
CA GLY A 89 -9.95 -2.29 -17.58
C GLY A 89 -8.73 -3.20 -17.36
N GLU A 90 -7.76 -2.74 -16.58
CA GLU A 90 -6.47 -3.42 -16.34
C GLU A 90 -6.27 -3.84 -14.87
N TYR A 91 -7.28 -3.69 -14.02
CA TYR A 91 -7.17 -3.97 -12.57
C TYR A 91 -6.71 -5.40 -12.25
N ASP A 92 -7.11 -6.37 -13.06
CA ASP A 92 -6.78 -7.77 -12.87
C ASP A 92 -5.47 -8.20 -13.54
N LEU A 93 -4.64 -7.25 -14.03
CA LEU A 93 -3.38 -7.53 -14.70
C LEU A 93 -2.18 -7.05 -13.88
N CYS A 94 -1.06 -7.79 -13.92
CA CYS A 94 0.18 -7.38 -13.28
C CYS A 94 0.83 -6.23 -14.06
N GLU A 95 1.20 -5.16 -13.36
CA GLU A 95 1.89 -4.00 -13.96
C GLU A 95 3.29 -4.34 -14.53
N SER A 96 3.94 -5.36 -13.97
CA SER A 96 5.32 -5.71 -14.36
C SER A 96 5.35 -6.67 -15.55
N CYS A 97 4.53 -7.71 -15.53
CA CYS A 97 4.60 -8.79 -16.52
C CYS A 97 3.33 -8.97 -17.36
N GLY A 98 2.27 -8.20 -17.11
CA GLY A 98 0.99 -8.33 -17.82
C GLY A 98 0.15 -9.55 -17.41
N ASN A 99 0.71 -10.51 -16.67
CA ASN A 99 -0.03 -11.72 -16.27
C ASN A 99 -1.20 -11.39 -15.32
N PRO A 100 -2.30 -12.15 -15.40
CA PRO A 100 -3.46 -11.92 -14.54
C PRO A 100 -3.16 -12.13 -13.05
N ILE A 101 -3.83 -11.34 -12.23
CA ILE A 101 -3.78 -11.38 -10.77
C ILE A 101 -5.01 -12.16 -10.29
N GLY A 102 -4.79 -13.34 -9.72
CA GLY A 102 -5.89 -14.19 -9.28
C GLY A 102 -6.76 -13.55 -8.20
N TYR A 103 -8.08 -13.80 -8.26
CA TYR A 103 -9.08 -13.25 -7.34
C TYR A 103 -8.69 -13.39 -5.86
N LYS A 104 -8.21 -14.56 -5.41
CA LYS A 104 -7.78 -14.78 -4.01
C LYS A 104 -6.75 -13.76 -3.52
N ARG A 105 -5.87 -13.31 -4.42
CA ARG A 105 -4.84 -12.31 -4.11
C ARG A 105 -5.46 -10.91 -4.02
N LEU A 106 -6.34 -10.55 -4.95
CA LEU A 106 -7.06 -9.28 -4.93
C LEU A 106 -8.00 -9.19 -3.72
N ALA A 107 -8.69 -10.27 -3.36
CA ALA A 107 -9.51 -10.34 -2.15
C ALA A 107 -8.69 -10.11 -0.87
N ALA A 108 -7.45 -10.62 -0.82
CA ALA A 108 -6.55 -10.39 0.32
C ALA A 108 -5.95 -8.98 0.32
N ARG A 109 -5.62 -8.45 -0.86
CA ARG A 109 -4.92 -7.16 -1.07
C ARG A 109 -5.48 -6.47 -2.32
N PRO A 110 -6.64 -5.81 -2.23
CA PRO A 110 -7.29 -5.21 -3.40
C PRO A 110 -6.49 -4.02 -3.97
N GLU A 111 -5.64 -3.39 -3.16
CA GLU A 111 -4.76 -2.31 -3.60
C GLU A 111 -3.53 -2.79 -4.40
N THR A 112 -3.37 -4.09 -4.64
CA THR A 112 -2.17 -4.64 -5.31
C THR A 112 -2.25 -4.51 -6.83
N THR A 113 -1.17 -4.03 -7.45
CA THR A 113 -1.03 -3.95 -8.91
C THR A 113 -0.08 -5.01 -9.48
N TYR A 114 0.41 -5.93 -8.64
CA TYR A 114 1.40 -6.95 -9.03
C TYR A 114 0.92 -8.36 -8.68
N CYS A 115 1.21 -9.31 -9.56
CA CYS A 115 1.08 -10.73 -9.25
C CYS A 115 2.05 -11.17 -8.14
N ILE A 116 1.81 -12.36 -7.59
CA ILE A 116 2.63 -12.89 -6.48
C ILE A 116 4.11 -13.02 -6.87
N MET A 117 4.41 -13.54 -8.06
CA MET A 117 5.78 -13.78 -8.52
C MET A 117 6.58 -12.48 -8.64
N CYS A 118 6.03 -11.47 -9.31
CA CYS A 118 6.70 -10.17 -9.44
C CYS A 118 6.84 -9.49 -8.09
N LYS A 119 5.87 -9.66 -7.18
CA LYS A 119 5.97 -9.06 -5.84
C LYS A 119 7.05 -9.71 -4.99
N GLU A 120 7.16 -11.04 -5.02
CA GLU A 120 8.22 -11.77 -4.33
C GLU A 120 9.61 -11.41 -4.88
N GLU A 121 9.72 -11.23 -6.19
CA GLU A 121 10.97 -10.77 -6.81
C GLU A 121 11.35 -9.35 -6.37
N GLN A 122 10.38 -8.43 -6.35
CA GLN A 122 10.60 -7.08 -5.85
C GLN A 122 11.11 -7.10 -4.40
N GLU A 123 10.46 -7.86 -3.52
CA GLU A 123 10.84 -7.98 -2.11
C GLU A 123 12.23 -8.62 -1.93
N ARG A 124 12.57 -9.61 -2.76
CA ARG A 124 13.91 -10.21 -2.79
C ARG A 124 14.97 -9.19 -3.18
N ASN A 125 14.71 -8.41 -4.22
CA ASN A 125 15.61 -7.37 -4.71
C ASN A 125 15.79 -6.27 -3.65
N GLU A 126 14.70 -5.79 -3.03
CA GLU A 126 14.75 -4.82 -1.93
C GLU A 126 15.64 -5.30 -0.77
N LYS A 127 15.51 -6.56 -0.35
CA LYS A 127 16.37 -7.16 0.70
C LYS A 127 17.85 -7.19 0.28
N LEU A 128 18.14 -7.55 -0.97
CA LEU A 128 19.52 -7.56 -1.49
C LEU A 128 20.12 -6.15 -1.52
N PHE A 129 19.36 -5.15 -1.96
CA PHE A 129 19.80 -3.75 -1.95
C PHE A 129 20.07 -3.25 -0.53
N GLN A 130 19.19 -3.57 0.43
CA GLN A 130 19.38 -3.20 1.83
C GLN A 130 20.65 -3.82 2.42
N LYS A 131 20.89 -5.12 2.16
CA LYS A 131 22.11 -5.82 2.59
C LYS A 131 23.37 -5.19 1.98
N LYS A 132 23.36 -4.86 0.69
CA LYS A 132 24.47 -4.16 0.03
C LYS A 132 24.72 -2.78 0.63
N ARG A 133 23.66 -2.01 0.95
CA ARG A 133 23.78 -0.69 1.58
C ARG A 133 24.41 -0.79 2.97
N GLN A 134 24.04 -1.80 3.74
CA GLN A 134 24.61 -2.06 5.05
C GLN A 134 26.09 -2.46 4.97
N LEU A 135 26.46 -3.35 4.04
CA LEU A 135 27.86 -3.74 3.83
C LEU A 135 28.73 -2.52 3.48
N ARG A 136 28.28 -1.67 2.56
CA ARG A 136 29.00 -0.45 2.19
C ARG A 136 29.17 0.53 3.36
N ALA A 137 28.14 0.69 4.20
CA ALA A 137 28.22 1.54 5.38
C ALA A 137 29.20 0.99 6.45
N ASN A 138 29.39 -0.32 6.50
CA ASN A 138 30.31 -0.98 7.41
C ASN A 138 31.76 -0.96 6.91
N GLU A 139 31.99 -0.88 5.59
CA GLU A 139 33.33 -0.81 4.97
C GLU A 139 33.95 0.61 5.03
N THR A 140 33.15 1.63 5.33
CA THR A 140 33.59 3.03 5.47
C THR A 140 34.12 3.38 6.88
N PHE A 141 34.38 2.37 7.72
CA PHE A 141 34.97 2.50 9.06
C PHE A 141 36.20 1.62 9.21
#